data_AF-H7FZR3-F1
#
_entry.id   AF-H7FZR3-F1
#
_cell.length_a   1.000
_cell.length_b   1.000
_cell.length_c   1.000
_cell.angle_alpha   90.00
_cell.angle_beta   90.00
_cell.angle_gamma   90.00
#
_symmetry.space_group_name_H-M   'P 1'
#
loop_
_entity.id
_entity.type
_entity.pdbx_description
1 polymer ?
#
loop_
_entity_poly.entity_id
_entity_poly.type
_entity_poly.pdbx_seq_one_letter_code
_entity_poly.pdbx_strand_id
1 'polypeptide(L)'
;MLNLQPYQNPTYFGYLAVALLPIMIGILYGRRFRWYETLVTLAFLVLTFGGDKWWQGLMLICYIIYEIILTFGYFNYTKKEK
;
A
#
# COMPACT_ATOMS: atom_id res chain seq x y z
N MET A 1 6.51 -18.17 12.69
CA MET A 1 5.63 -16.98 12.54
C MET A 1 5.97 -16.38 11.17
N LEU A 2 5.03 -16.38 10.22
CA LEU A 2 5.26 -15.92 8.83
C LEU A 2 5.42 -14.40 8.83
N ASN A 3 6.67 -13.92 8.91
CA ASN A 3 7.01 -12.51 8.71
C ASN A 3 7.83 -12.41 7.43
N LEU A 4 7.15 -12.10 6.31
CA LEU A 4 7.81 -11.86 5.02
C LEU A 4 8.37 -10.44 5.03
N GLN A 5 9.54 -10.30 5.61
CA GLN A 5 10.22 -9.01 5.65
C GLN A 5 10.60 -8.61 4.20
N PRO A 6 10.23 -7.38 3.78
CA PRO A 6 10.29 -6.99 2.39
C PRO A 6 11.72 -7.02 1.87
N TYR A 7 11.89 -7.55 0.65
CA TYR A 7 13.15 -7.61 -0.08
C TYR A 7 14.29 -8.38 0.61
N GLN A 8 14.02 -9.16 1.66
CA GLN A 8 15.08 -9.89 2.39
C GLN A 8 15.60 -11.11 1.65
N ASN A 9 14.74 -11.81 0.90
CA ASN A 9 15.06 -13.11 0.33
C ASN A 9 14.75 -13.16 -1.18
N PRO A 10 15.53 -13.91 -1.98
CA PRO A 10 15.26 -14.10 -3.41
C PRO A 10 13.87 -14.68 -3.69
N THR A 11 13.36 -15.52 -2.78
CA THR A 11 12.00 -16.10 -2.88
C THR A 11 10.90 -15.04 -2.81
N TYR A 12 11.11 -13.94 -2.07
CA TYR A 12 10.19 -12.81 -2.01
C TYR A 12 10.01 -12.16 -3.38
N PHE A 13 11.10 -12.01 -4.15
CA PHE A 13 11.04 -11.47 -5.50
C PHE A 13 10.25 -12.37 -6.45
N GLY A 14 10.29 -13.69 -6.25
CA GLY A 14 9.43 -14.62 -6.99
C GLY A 14 7.94 -14.34 -6.75
N TYR A 15 7.52 -14.24 -5.50
CA TYR A 15 6.13 -13.89 -5.15
C TYR A 15 5.73 -12.50 -5.65
N LEU A 16 6.63 -11.52 -5.54
CA LEU A 16 6.42 -10.16 -6.02
C LEU A 16 6.24 -10.12 -7.54
N ALA A 17 7.11 -10.81 -8.30
CA ALA A 17 7.01 -10.88 -9.74
C ALA A 17 5.66 -11.49 -10.17
N VAL A 18 5.25 -12.60 -9.56
CA VAL A 18 3.97 -13.25 -9.87
C VAL A 18 2.79 -12.35 -9.54
N ALA A 19 2.82 -11.62 -8.42
CA ALA A 19 1.76 -10.68 -8.03
C ALA A 19 1.70 -9.43 -8.94
N LEU A 20 2.83 -8.98 -9.49
CA LEU A 20 2.89 -7.82 -10.38
C LEU A 20 2.59 -8.15 -11.85
N LEU A 21 2.77 -9.41 -12.28
CA LEU A 21 2.55 -9.83 -13.67
C LEU A 21 1.16 -9.42 -14.22
N PRO A 22 0.03 -9.64 -13.53
CA PRO A 22 -1.29 -9.26 -14.05
C PRO A 22 -1.46 -7.74 -14.17
N ILE A 23 -0.79 -6.97 -13.31
CA ILE A 23 -0.78 -5.50 -13.36
C ILE A 23 0.00 -5.04 -14.59
N MET A 24 1.19 -5.62 -14.83
CA MET A 24 2.01 -5.32 -16.01
C MET A 24 1.26 -5.64 -17.29
N ILE A 25 0.63 -6.81 -17.37
CA ILE A 25 -0.19 -7.22 -18.51
C ILE A 25 -1.34 -6.23 -18.72
N GLY A 26 -2.06 -5.85 -17.66
CA GLY A 26 -3.14 -4.87 -17.75
C GLY A 26 -2.68 -3.53 -18.36
N ILE A 27 -1.55 -3.01 -17.89
CA ILE A 27 -0.96 -1.76 -18.39
C ILE A 27 -0.60 -1.87 -19.86
N LEU A 28 -0.06 -3.00 -20.32
CA LEU A 28 0.26 -3.23 -21.74
C LEU A 28 -0.99 -3.19 -22.64
N TYR A 29 -2.17 -3.58 -22.13
CA TYR A 29 -3.45 -3.47 -22.82
C TYR A 29 -4.17 -2.13 -22.56
N GLY A 30 -3.52 -1.17 -21.91
CA GLY A 30 -4.10 0.14 -21.57
C GLY A 30 -5.19 0.09 -20.49
N ARG A 31 -5.34 -1.03 -19.75
CA ARG A 31 -6.34 -1.19 -18.68
C ARG A 31 -5.67 -1.24 -17.32
N ARG A 32 -6.13 -0.44 -16.37
CA ARG A 32 -5.68 -0.52 -14.97
C ARG A 32 -6.69 -1.29 -14.13
N PHE A 33 -6.32 -2.49 -13.69
CA PHE A 33 -7.14 -3.31 -12.80
C PHE A 33 -7.07 -2.77 -11.37
N ARG A 34 -7.78 -1.66 -11.10
CA ARG A 34 -7.75 -0.95 -9.80
C ARG A 34 -8.04 -1.88 -8.61
N TRP A 35 -9.02 -2.79 -8.75
CA TRP A 35 -9.36 -3.74 -7.69
C TRP A 35 -8.24 -4.73 -7.38
N TYR A 36 -7.60 -5.27 -8.41
CA TYR A 36 -6.49 -6.22 -8.25
C TYR A 36 -5.26 -5.51 -7.65
N GLU A 37 -4.95 -4.30 -8.13
CA GLU A 37 -3.86 -3.47 -7.61
C GLU A 37 -4.05 -3.17 -6.12
N THR A 38 -5.25 -2.73 -5.71
CA THR A 38 -5.56 -2.50 -4.30
C THR A 38 -5.42 -3.77 -3.46
N LEU A 39 -5.92 -4.92 -3.94
CA LEU A 39 -5.82 -6.18 -3.20
C LEU A 39 -4.36 -6.61 -3.03
N VAL A 40 -3.57 -6.56 -4.10
CA VAL A 40 -2.14 -6.88 -4.06
C VAL A 40 -1.40 -5.96 -3.10
N THR A 41 -1.59 -4.64 -3.19
CA THR A 41 -0.96 -3.69 -2.27
C THR A 41 -1.36 -3.95 -0.82
N LEU A 42 -2.65 -4.20 -0.54
CA LEU A 42 -3.14 -4.49 0.80
C LEU A 42 -2.55 -5.81 1.33
N ALA A 43 -2.47 -6.85 0.51
CA ALA A 43 -1.84 -8.11 0.87
C ALA A 43 -0.37 -7.91 1.24
N PHE A 44 0.41 -7.17 0.45
CA PHE A 44 1.81 -6.86 0.77
C PHE A 44 1.93 -6.06 2.06
N LEU A 45 1.01 -5.13 2.31
CA LEU A 45 1.00 -4.30 3.52
C LEU A 45 0.71 -5.15 4.76
N VAL A 46 -0.26 -6.07 4.69
CA VAL A 46 -0.55 -7.02 5.76
C VAL A 46 0.59 -8.03 5.96
N LEU A 47 1.24 -8.50 4.89
CA LEU A 47 2.39 -9.41 5.01
C LEU A 47 3.62 -8.73 5.61
N THR A 48 3.81 -7.43 5.35
CA THR A 48 4.94 -6.64 5.85
C THR A 48 4.75 -6.19 7.29
N PHE A 49 3.54 -5.74 7.63
CA PHE A 49 3.21 -5.20 8.96
C PHE A 49 2.45 -6.19 9.85
N GLY A 50 2.15 -7.39 9.36
CA GLY A 50 1.52 -8.45 10.13
C GLY A 50 2.47 -9.18 11.09
N GLY A 51 1.90 -10.01 11.96
CA GLY A 51 2.66 -10.77 12.97
C GLY A 51 3.15 -9.87 14.11
N ASP A 52 4.42 -10.00 14.49
CA ASP A 52 5.00 -9.33 15.68
C ASP A 52 5.02 -7.79 15.57
N LYS A 53 4.88 -7.25 14.35
CA LYS A 53 4.90 -5.81 14.06
C LYS A 53 3.51 -5.21 13.86
N TRP A 54 2.45 -5.88 14.27
CA TRP A 54 1.07 -5.40 14.05
C TRP A 54 0.80 -4.00 14.62
N TRP A 55 1.49 -3.62 15.69
CA TRP A 55 1.49 -2.25 16.22
C TRP A 55 1.94 -1.19 15.19
N GLN A 56 2.94 -1.50 14.35
CA GLN A 56 3.39 -0.61 13.28
C GLN A 56 2.32 -0.45 12.20
N GLY A 57 1.58 -1.51 11.90
CA GLY A 57 0.42 -1.45 11.01
C GLY A 57 -0.67 -0.53 11.53
N LEU A 58 -0.98 -0.58 12.83
CA LEU A 58 -1.95 0.32 13.45
C LEU A 58 -1.46 1.78 13.44
N MET A 59 -0.18 2.01 13.75
CA MET A 59 0.42 3.35 13.69
C MET A 59 0.33 3.96 12.30
N LEU A 60 0.52 3.16 11.24
CA LEU A 60 0.37 3.61 9.86
C LEU A 60 -1.07 4.06 9.56
N ILE A 61 -2.08 3.36 10.07
CA ILE A 61 -3.49 3.77 9.92
C ILE A 61 -3.74 5.11 10.62
N CYS A 62 -3.27 5.26 11.86
CA CYS A 62 -3.37 6.54 12.59
C CYS A 62 -2.67 7.68 11.84
N TYR A 63 -1.50 7.41 11.26
CA TYR A 63 -0.75 8.38 10.46
C TYR A 63 -1.53 8.82 9.21
N ILE A 64 -2.13 7.88 8.48
CA ILE A 64 -2.96 8.19 7.30
C ILE A 64 -4.15 9.09 7.69
N ILE A 65 -4.83 8.80 8.80
CA ILE A 65 -5.94 9.63 9.30
C ILE A 65 -5.45 11.05 9.62
N TYR A 66 -4.32 11.15 10.32
CA TYR A 66 -3.70 12.42 10.65
C TYR A 66 -3.36 13.24 9.39
N GLU A 67 -2.74 12.60 8.40
CA GLU A 67 -2.34 13.24 7.14
C GLU A 67 -3.56 13.73 6.35
N ILE A 68 -4.63 12.93 6.28
CA ILE A 68 -5.90 13.34 5.66
C ILE A 68 -6.46 14.59 6.34
N ILE A 69 -6.52 14.62 7.67
CA ILE A 69 -7.04 15.77 8.42
C ILE A 69 -6.19 17.01 8.15
N LEU A 70 -4.87 16.89 8.16
CA LEU A 70 -3.96 18.01 7.98
C LEU A 70 -4.02 18.57 6.55
N THR A 71 -3.94 17.71 5.54
CA THR A 71 -4.01 18.12 4.13
C THR A 71 -5.37 18.71 3.79
N PHE A 72 -6.47 18.10 4.27
CA PHE A 72 -7.81 18.61 4.02
C PHE A 72 -8.07 19.92 4.79
N GLY A 73 -7.56 20.02 6.02
CA GLY A 73 -7.58 21.25 6.81
C GLY A 73 -6.88 22.41 6.09
N TYR A 74 -5.66 22.17 5.60
CA TYR A 74 -4.90 23.16 4.84
C TYR A 74 -5.58 23.52 3.51
N PHE A 75 -6.07 22.53 2.77
CA PHE A 75 -6.79 22.74 1.51
C PHE A 75 -8.03 23.63 1.69
N ASN A 76 -8.79 23.42 2.76
CA ASN A 76 -9.95 24.26 3.08
C ASN A 76 -9.54 25.66 3.56
N TYR A 77 -8.41 25.79 4.25
CA TYR A 77 -7.86 27.08 4.65
C TYR A 77 -7.48 27.93 3.42
N THR A 78 -6.71 27.38 2.48
CA THR A 78 -6.30 28.08 1.24
C THR A 78 -7.49 28.45 0.36
N LYS A 79 -8.57 27.65 0.36
CA LYS A 79 -9.81 27.98 -0.37
C LYS A 79 -10.58 29.19 0.19
N LYS A 80 -10.36 29.57 1.45
CA LYS A 80 -10.98 30.76 2.06
C LYS A 80 -10.21 32.05 1.76
N GLU A 81 -8.96 31.93 1.33
CA GLU A 81 -8.06 33.06 1.07
C GLU A 81 -8.05 33.49 -0.41
N LYS A 82 -8.68 32.69 -1.31
CA LYS A 82 -9.03 33.08 -2.68
C LYS A 82 -10.50 33.44 -2.78
#